data_AF-A0A7S0ELS9-F1
#
_entry.id   AF-A0A7S0ELS9-F1
#
_cell.length_a   1.000
_cell.length_b   1.000
_cell.length_c   1.000
_cell.angle_alpha   90.00
_cell.angle_beta   90.00
_cell.angle_gamma   90.00
#
_symmetry.space_group_name_H-M   'P 1'
#
loop_
_entity.id
_entity.type
_entity.pdbx_description
1 polymer ?
#
loop_
_entity_poly.entity_id
_entity_poly.type
_entity_poly.pdbx_seq_one_letter_code
_entity_poly.pdbx_strand_id
1 'polypeptide(L)'
;RRKAAGRRAGGSGGSGVNFNLWLTQDDACLEGGGLTVYRHVPQLEQHTTAINREYVQGEEGALRARLLAAGDVVTIPYKCNRAVIFVSDQFHESLPFHFAPGYENRRVNLTLSLAIAGAGGWRLRVR
;
A
#
# COMPACT_ATOMS: atom_id res chain seq x y z
N ARG A 1 -10.04 -11.01 4.17
CA ARG A 1 -10.45 -9.59 4.35
C ARG A 1 -9.75 -8.75 3.28
N ARG A 2 -10.41 -7.85 2.56
CA ARG A 2 -9.75 -6.95 1.59
C ARG A 2 -9.34 -5.64 2.28
N LYS A 3 -8.24 -5.04 1.83
CA LYS A 3 -7.87 -3.66 2.19
C LYS A 3 -7.79 -2.89 0.87
N ALA A 4 -8.74 -1.98 0.68
CA ALA A 4 -8.98 -1.22 -0.56
C ALA A 4 -7.74 -0.51 -1.09
N ALA A 5 -7.73 -0.23 -2.40
CA ALA A 5 -6.73 0.62 -3.04
C ALA A 5 -6.78 2.04 -2.47
N GLY A 6 -5.67 2.49 -1.90
CA GLY A 6 -5.59 3.80 -1.27
C GLY A 6 -4.26 4.50 -1.50
N ARG A 7 -4.29 5.83 -1.49
CA ARG A 7 -3.12 6.70 -1.40
C ARG A 7 -3.02 7.20 0.04
N ARG A 8 -1.81 7.34 0.59
CA ARG A 8 -1.59 7.97 1.90
C ARG A 8 -0.70 9.19 1.74
N ALA A 9 -1.22 10.39 2.02
CA ALA A 9 -0.42 11.60 1.96
C ALA A 9 0.71 11.58 3.02
N GLY A 10 1.95 11.63 2.53
CA GLY A 10 3.00 12.39 3.20
C GLY A 10 2.71 13.88 3.01
N GLY A 11 2.97 14.71 4.02
CA GLY A 11 2.77 16.16 3.95
C GLY A 11 3.49 16.77 2.75
N SER A 12 2.95 17.89 2.25
CA SER A 12 3.37 18.69 1.10
C SER A 12 4.87 18.62 0.78
N GLY A 13 5.21 17.89 -0.29
CA GLY A 13 6.59 17.70 -0.77
C GLY A 13 6.80 16.26 -1.23
N GLY A 14 6.39 15.95 -2.46
CA GLY A 14 6.47 14.61 -3.04
C GLY A 14 7.91 14.11 -3.14
N SER A 15 8.26 13.11 -2.34
CA SER A 15 9.43 12.21 -2.50
C SER A 15 9.55 11.23 -1.32
N GLY A 16 8.41 10.72 -0.83
CA GLY A 16 8.42 9.71 0.24
C GLY A 16 8.58 8.29 -0.31
N VAL A 17 9.12 7.40 0.52
CA VAL A 17 9.21 5.96 0.23
C VAL A 17 8.48 5.17 1.31
N ASN A 18 7.67 4.21 0.91
CA ASN A 18 7.03 3.24 1.79
C ASN A 18 7.72 1.88 1.67
N PHE A 19 7.83 1.21 2.81
CA PHE A 19 8.27 -0.17 2.95
C PHE A 19 7.11 -0.96 3.55
N ASN A 20 6.71 -2.04 2.89
CA ASN A 20 5.81 -3.05 3.47
C ASN A 20 6.56 -4.36 3.62
N LEU A 21 6.72 -4.83 4.85
CA LEU A 21 7.39 -6.08 5.19
C LEU A 21 6.39 -7.07 5.81
N TRP A 22 6.32 -8.27 5.25
CA TRP A 22 5.49 -9.35 5.78
C TRP A 22 6.27 -10.23 6.76
N LEU A 23 5.69 -10.46 7.94
CA LEU A 23 6.37 -11.16 9.05
C LEU A 23 5.80 -12.54 9.37
N THR A 24 4.53 -12.81 9.01
CA THR A 24 3.93 -14.12 9.23
C THR A 24 4.61 -15.16 8.34
N GLN A 25 4.73 -16.40 8.83
CA GLN A 25 5.37 -17.48 8.08
C GLN A 25 4.61 -17.85 6.80
N ASP A 26 5.32 -18.40 5.82
CA ASP A 26 4.76 -18.75 4.50
C ASP A 26 3.65 -19.81 4.62
N ASP A 27 3.80 -20.78 5.53
CA ASP A 27 2.84 -21.87 5.80
C ASP A 27 1.51 -21.39 6.38
N ALA A 28 1.49 -20.24 7.04
CA ALA A 28 0.26 -19.61 7.52
C ALA A 28 -0.58 -19.03 6.37
N CYS A 29 0.03 -18.69 5.24
CA CYS A 29 -0.65 -18.10 4.08
C CYS A 29 -1.21 -19.20 3.18
N LEU A 30 -2.49 -19.55 3.36
CA LEU A 30 -3.16 -20.55 2.53
C LEU A 30 -3.38 -20.03 1.10
N GLU A 31 -3.80 -18.77 0.95
CA GLU A 31 -4.04 -18.14 -0.36
C GLU A 31 -3.84 -16.62 -0.33
N GLY A 32 -3.24 -16.07 -1.40
CA GLY A 32 -3.21 -14.63 -1.68
C GLY A 32 -2.21 -13.85 -0.83
N GLY A 33 -2.66 -12.79 -0.14
CA GLY A 33 -1.86 -12.06 0.87
C GLY A 33 -0.88 -11.02 0.33
N GLY A 34 -0.69 -10.95 -0.98
CA GLY A 34 0.25 -10.04 -1.63
C GLY A 34 -0.15 -8.56 -1.63
N LEU A 35 0.50 -7.80 -2.50
CA LEU A 35 0.27 -6.38 -2.72
C LEU A 35 0.21 -6.09 -4.23
N THR A 36 -0.74 -5.27 -4.64
CA THR A 36 -0.72 -4.64 -5.95
C THR A 36 -0.27 -3.19 -5.79
N VAL A 37 0.71 -2.77 -6.59
CA VAL A 37 1.17 -1.38 -6.70
C VAL A 37 0.88 -0.89 -8.11
N TYR A 38 0.14 0.20 -8.20
CA TYR A 38 -0.19 0.85 -9.46
C TYR A 38 0.90 1.89 -9.76
N ARG A 39 1.62 1.75 -10.87
CA ARG A 39 2.72 2.66 -11.25
C ARG A 39 2.21 4.04 -11.67
N HIS A 40 0.93 4.15 -12.00
CA HIS A 40 0.28 5.44 -12.24
C HIS A 40 0.37 6.32 -11.00
N VAL A 41 1.16 7.39 -11.08
CA VAL A 41 1.22 8.46 -10.09
C VAL A 41 0.24 9.55 -10.54
N PRO A 42 -0.84 9.83 -9.79
CA PRO A 42 -1.77 10.89 -10.13
C PRO A 42 -1.04 12.24 -10.17
N GLN A 43 -1.43 13.11 -11.10
CA GLN A 43 -0.93 14.48 -11.11
C GLN A 43 -1.25 15.16 -9.77
N LEU A 44 -0.22 15.81 -9.19
CA LEU A 44 -0.22 16.34 -7.82
C LEU A 44 -1.42 17.26 -7.49
N GLU A 45 -2.04 17.85 -8.50
CA GLU A 45 -3.11 18.84 -8.40
C GLU A 45 -4.46 18.26 -7.96
N GLN A 46 -4.68 16.94 -8.04
CA GLN A 46 -5.95 16.33 -7.66
C GLN A 46 -6.00 16.01 -6.16
N HIS A 47 -6.39 17.03 -5.38
CA HIS A 47 -7.02 16.98 -4.05
C HIS A 47 -6.51 15.90 -3.08
N THR A 48 -5.37 16.17 -2.45
CA THR A 48 -4.82 15.38 -1.33
C THR A 48 -5.74 15.35 -0.10
N THR A 49 -6.66 16.31 0.06
CA THR A 49 -7.53 16.41 1.25
C THR A 49 -8.80 15.55 1.15
N ALA A 50 -9.30 15.25 -0.06
CA ALA A 50 -10.55 14.52 -0.25
C ALA A 50 -10.36 13.00 -0.20
N ILE A 51 -9.20 12.49 -0.63
CA ILE A 51 -8.96 11.04 -0.78
C ILE A 51 -8.41 10.41 0.51
N ASN A 52 -7.78 11.21 1.39
CA ASN A 52 -7.22 10.73 2.66
C ASN A 52 -8.25 10.69 3.80
N ARG A 53 -9.40 11.35 3.66
CA ARG A 53 -10.52 11.23 4.58
C ARG A 53 -11.34 10.04 4.11
N GLU A 54 -11.26 8.96 4.87
CA GLU A 54 -12.38 8.04 5.08
C GLU A 54 -13.31 7.87 3.86
N TYR A 55 -12.91 6.95 2.98
CA TYR A 55 -13.78 6.18 2.09
C TYR A 55 -15.08 6.87 1.67
N VAL A 56 -15.10 7.51 0.50
CA VAL A 56 -16.38 7.66 -0.22
C VAL A 56 -16.79 6.25 -0.66
N GLN A 57 -17.60 5.60 0.19
CA GLN A 57 -18.23 4.32 -0.09
C GLN A 57 -18.92 4.40 -1.46
N GLY A 58 -18.52 3.56 -2.42
CA GLY A 58 -19.16 3.45 -3.73
C GLY A 58 -18.26 3.69 -4.96
N GLU A 59 -17.12 4.36 -4.82
CA GLU A 59 -16.28 4.73 -5.99
C GLU A 59 -15.01 3.87 -6.19
N GLU A 60 -14.72 2.93 -5.28
CA GLU A 60 -13.52 2.09 -5.32
C GLU A 60 -13.41 1.27 -6.61
N GLY A 61 -14.53 0.69 -7.06
CA GLY A 61 -14.57 -0.11 -8.27
C GLY A 61 -14.23 0.71 -9.52
N ALA A 62 -14.73 1.93 -9.61
CA ALA A 62 -14.49 2.83 -10.75
C ALA A 62 -13.03 3.32 -10.76
N LEU A 63 -12.47 3.71 -9.62
CA LEU A 63 -11.06 4.08 -9.51
C LEU A 63 -10.15 2.90 -9.88
N ARG A 64 -10.44 1.71 -9.35
CA ARG A 64 -9.67 0.49 -9.65
C ARG A 64 -9.71 0.16 -11.14
N ALA A 65 -10.89 0.22 -11.77
CA ALA A 65 -11.04 0.01 -13.20
C ALA A 65 -10.20 1.02 -14.01
N ARG A 66 -10.21 2.30 -13.64
CA ARG A 66 -9.38 3.34 -14.26
C ARG A 66 -7.89 3.06 -14.10
N LEU A 67 -7.44 2.65 -12.92
CA LEU A 67 -6.03 2.34 -12.66
C LEU A 67 -5.57 1.08 -13.41
N LEU A 68 -6.42 0.06 -13.52
CA LEU A 68 -6.14 -1.13 -14.33
C LEU A 68 -6.09 -0.79 -15.82
N ALA A 69 -7.00 0.07 -16.30
CA ALA A 69 -7.02 0.53 -17.70
C ALA A 69 -5.77 1.38 -18.05
N ALA A 70 -5.17 2.08 -17.07
CA ALA A 70 -3.91 2.77 -17.26
C ALA A 70 -2.70 1.83 -17.46
N GLY A 71 -2.88 0.52 -17.23
CA GLY A 71 -2.03 -0.56 -17.76
C GLY A 71 -0.76 -0.89 -16.99
N ASP A 72 -0.33 -0.05 -16.06
CA ASP A 72 1.00 -0.18 -15.46
C ASP A 72 0.89 -0.63 -13.99
N VAL A 73 0.70 -1.93 -13.80
CA VAL A 73 0.37 -2.55 -12.50
C VAL A 73 1.36 -3.67 -12.18
N VAL A 74 1.89 -3.65 -10.95
CA VAL A 74 2.79 -4.68 -10.44
C VAL A 74 2.11 -5.40 -9.30
N THR A 75 1.95 -6.71 -9.44
CA THR A 75 1.42 -7.58 -8.37
C THR A 75 2.55 -8.39 -7.77
N ILE A 76 2.72 -8.26 -6.46
CA ILE A 76 3.75 -8.93 -5.68
C ILE A 76 3.05 -9.98 -4.79
N PRO A 77 3.30 -11.29 -4.99
CA PRO A 77 2.73 -12.32 -4.13
C PRO A 77 3.28 -12.21 -2.70
N TYR A 78 2.51 -12.70 -1.74
CA TYR A 78 2.95 -12.81 -0.35
C TYR A 78 4.22 -13.65 -0.24
N LYS A 79 5.12 -13.24 0.67
CA LYS A 79 6.23 -14.06 1.14
C LYS A 79 6.74 -13.51 2.47
N CYS A 80 6.91 -14.37 3.47
CA CYS A 80 7.57 -14.06 4.72
C CYS A 80 8.95 -13.43 4.46
N ASN A 81 9.30 -12.40 5.22
CA ASN A 81 10.54 -11.62 5.11
C ASN A 81 10.76 -10.93 3.75
N ARG A 82 9.73 -10.78 2.91
CA ARG A 82 9.78 -9.94 1.71
C ARG A 82 9.37 -8.51 2.05
N ALA A 83 10.25 -7.57 1.73
CA ALA A 83 9.95 -6.15 1.72
C ALA A 83 9.54 -5.68 0.32
N VAL A 84 8.49 -4.88 0.22
CA VAL A 84 8.10 -4.14 -0.98
C VAL A 84 8.33 -2.66 -0.74
N ILE A 85 9.15 -2.05 -1.59
CA ILE A 85 9.55 -0.65 -1.52
C ILE A 85 8.91 0.09 -2.69
N PHE A 86 8.18 1.18 -2.42
CA PHE A 86 7.46 1.92 -3.44
C PHE A 86 7.29 3.40 -3.06
N VAL A 87 7.01 4.26 -4.04
CA VAL A 87 6.81 5.69 -3.79
C VAL A 87 5.54 5.88 -2.98
N SER A 88 5.60 6.67 -1.91
CA SER A 88 4.49 6.79 -0.94
C SER A 88 3.17 7.27 -1.55
N ASP A 89 3.24 8.00 -2.67
CA ASP A 89 2.09 8.53 -3.40
C ASP A 89 1.46 7.55 -4.40
N GLN A 90 2.09 6.39 -4.66
CA GLN A 90 1.51 5.38 -5.52
C GLN A 90 0.28 4.74 -4.88
N PHE A 91 -0.77 4.57 -5.68
CA PHE A 91 -1.91 3.74 -5.29
C PHE A 91 -1.43 2.30 -5.09
N HIS A 92 -1.91 1.68 -4.02
CA HIS A 92 -1.63 0.29 -3.73
C HIS A 92 -2.77 -0.34 -2.95
N GLU A 93 -2.96 -1.64 -3.12
CA GLU A 93 -3.97 -2.43 -2.40
C GLU A 93 -3.40 -3.78 -1.95
N SER A 94 -3.87 -4.26 -0.80
CA SER A 94 -3.58 -5.65 -0.41
C SER A 94 -4.44 -6.58 -1.24
N LEU A 95 -3.83 -7.64 -1.78
CA LEU A 95 -4.59 -8.69 -2.41
C LEU A 95 -5.53 -9.36 -1.40
N PRO A 96 -6.66 -9.93 -1.86
CA PRO A 96 -7.45 -10.84 -1.04
C PRO A 96 -6.55 -11.91 -0.43
N PHE A 97 -6.91 -12.36 0.78
CA PHE A 97 -6.09 -13.31 1.50
C PHE A 97 -6.92 -14.23 2.38
N HIS A 98 -6.40 -15.44 2.52
CA HIS A 98 -6.85 -16.47 3.43
C HIS A 98 -5.61 -17.00 4.16
N PHE A 99 -5.59 -16.84 5.48
CA PHE A 99 -4.55 -17.37 6.35
C PHE A 99 -5.18 -18.41 7.28
N ALA A 100 -4.37 -19.36 7.74
CA ALA A 100 -4.80 -20.37 8.69
C ALA A 100 -5.41 -19.73 9.96
N PRO A 101 -6.34 -20.42 10.66
CA PRO A 101 -6.88 -19.91 11.92
C PRO A 101 -5.81 -19.92 13.01
N GLY A 102 -5.99 -19.10 14.06
CA GLY A 102 -5.05 -18.97 15.16
C GLY A 102 -4.39 -17.60 15.22
N TYR A 103 -3.83 -17.27 16.39
CA TYR A 103 -3.22 -15.95 16.61
C TYR A 103 -1.94 -15.77 15.79
N GLU A 104 -1.07 -16.77 15.79
CA GLU A 104 0.22 -16.77 15.09
C GLU A 104 0.07 -16.69 13.57
N ASN A 105 -1.05 -17.19 13.03
CA ASN A 105 -1.33 -17.23 11.61
C ASN A 105 -1.94 -15.94 11.06
N ARG A 106 -2.15 -14.91 11.89
CA ARG A 106 -2.65 -13.62 11.38
C ARG A 106 -1.62 -12.99 10.45
N ARG A 107 -2.07 -12.48 9.29
CA ARG A 107 -1.20 -11.70 8.40
C ARG A 107 -0.71 -10.42 9.08
N VAL A 108 0.59 -10.36 9.36
CA VAL A 108 1.28 -9.21 9.94
C VAL A 108 2.07 -8.50 8.85
N ASN A 109 1.90 -7.19 8.78
CA ASN A 109 2.62 -6.31 7.88
C ASN A 109 3.20 -5.14 8.68
N LEU A 110 4.52 -5.01 8.70
CA LEU A 110 5.22 -3.85 9.23
C LEU A 110 5.32 -2.79 8.12
N THR A 111 4.82 -1.58 8.38
CA THR A 111 4.96 -0.46 7.43
C THR A 111 5.92 0.60 7.95
N LEU A 112 6.92 0.94 7.14
CA LEU A 112 7.80 2.10 7.36
C LEU A 112 7.56 3.13 6.26
N SER A 113 7.38 4.38 6.64
CA SER A 113 7.28 5.51 5.71
C SER A 113 8.42 6.48 5.97
N LEU A 114 9.24 6.70 4.94
CA LEU A 114 10.29 7.71 4.94
C LEU A 114 9.82 8.93 4.13
N ALA A 115 10.06 10.12 4.65
CA ALA A 115 9.90 11.37 3.93
C ALA A 115 11.16 12.22 4.09
N ILE A 116 11.49 13.03 3.09
CA ILE A 116 12.55 14.02 3.21
C ILE A 116 12.07 15.10 4.20
N ALA A 117 12.84 15.33 5.25
CA ALA A 117 12.69 16.47 6.13
C ALA A 117 13.51 17.65 5.60
N GLY A 118 13.10 18.87 5.92
CA GLY A 118 13.89 20.07 5.61
C GLY A 118 15.34 19.94 6.10
N ALA A 119 16.27 20.58 5.39
CA ALA A 119 17.73 20.52 5.58
C ALA A 119 18.40 19.16 5.28
N GLY A 120 17.78 18.29 4.47
CA GLY A 120 18.42 17.06 3.96
C GLY A 120 18.38 15.85 4.89
N GLY A 121 17.61 15.91 5.97
CA GLY A 121 17.37 14.77 6.86
C GLY A 121 16.21 13.87 6.41
N TRP A 122 16.12 12.66 6.95
CA TRP A 122 14.97 11.76 6.75
C TRP A 122 14.06 11.76 7.98
N ARG A 123 12.74 11.74 7.75
CA ARG A 123 11.73 11.51 8.79
C ARG A 123 11.13 10.11 8.61
N LEU A 124 11.28 9.26 9.63
CA LEU A 124 10.69 7.93 9.68
C LEU A 124 9.35 7.93 10.44
N ARG A 125 8.38 7.20 9.90
CA ARG A 125 7.12 6.84 10.57
C ARG A 125 6.93 5.33 10.50
N VAL A 126 6.60 4.69 11.62
CA VAL A 126 6.34 3.25 11.74
C VAL A 126 4.87 3.01 12.05
N ARG A 127 4.25 1.98 11.46
CA ARG A 127 2.86 1.57 11.71
C ARG A 127 2.68 0.06 11.60
#